data_AF-A0A7I9VEQ3-F1
#
_entry.id   AF-A0A7I9VEQ3-F1
#
_cell.length_a   1.000
_cell.length_b   1.000
_cell.length_c   1.000
_cell.angle_alpha   90.00
_cell.angle_beta   90.00
_cell.angle_gamma   90.00
#
_symmetry.space_group_name_H-M   'P 1'
#
loop_
_entity.id
_entity.type
_entity.pdbx_description
1 polymer ?
#
loop_
_entity_poly.entity_id
_entity_poly.type
_entity_poly.pdbx_seq_one_letter_code
_entity_poly.pdbx_strand_id
1 'polypeptide(L)'
;MSGAAVMMTVLACGSGDEGTATTAASPASLCDGAATAGPVAVPTDDVTMAAGEAHFTTTLDDGTTTCVSVTPRPGSEPGEWDVSSDEREFEFNSGDAKAGLIVTIKDDSDDTDDDFPSTLPGVFPDAFVGIQTNGVYFPDGFHTQCTVTVTALSADLVSAGFRCADIEAMTDGPFTENAPATPSTAKKLVKAEGWFVARKN
;
A
#
# COMPACT_ATOMS: atom_id res chain seq x y z
N MET A 1 35.49 -29.04 -21.86
CA MET A 1 35.55 -28.15 -20.68
C MET A 1 36.57 -27.07 -21.00
N SER A 2 36.09 -25.88 -21.35
CA SER A 2 36.92 -24.70 -21.55
C SER A 2 36.10 -23.51 -21.08
N GLY A 3 36.60 -22.83 -20.05
CA GLY A 3 36.04 -21.57 -19.60
C GLY A 3 36.28 -20.47 -20.63
N ALA A 4 35.40 -19.49 -20.62
CA ALA A 4 35.65 -18.19 -21.22
C ALA A 4 35.09 -17.14 -20.26
N ALA A 5 35.98 -16.54 -19.48
CA ALA A 5 35.75 -15.23 -18.90
C ALA A 5 35.77 -14.23 -20.06
N VAL A 6 34.71 -13.44 -20.22
CA VAL A 6 34.72 -12.31 -21.16
C VAL A 6 35.00 -11.05 -20.35
N MET A 7 36.17 -10.51 -20.65
CA MET A 7 36.70 -9.24 -20.16
C MET A 7 35.81 -8.06 -20.55
N MET A 8 35.64 -7.22 -19.54
CA MET A 8 35.49 -5.77 -19.56
C MET A 8 35.98 -5.08 -20.85
N THR A 9 35.07 -4.41 -21.56
CA THR A 9 35.43 -3.37 -22.53
C THR A 9 35.20 -2.02 -21.89
N VAL A 10 36.29 -1.39 -21.44
CA VAL A 10 36.31 0.04 -21.12
C VAL A 10 36.44 0.78 -22.45
N LEU A 11 35.37 1.48 -22.85
CA LEU A 11 35.45 2.47 -23.93
C LEU A 11 35.60 3.85 -23.28
N ALA A 12 36.82 4.38 -23.31
CA ALA A 12 37.11 5.77 -23.03
C ALA A 12 37.85 6.37 -24.23
N CYS A 13 37.12 7.18 -25.01
CA CYS A 13 37.58 8.21 -25.93
C CYS A 13 36.30 8.88 -26.46
N GLY A 14 36.12 10.20 -26.48
CA GLY A 14 36.96 11.31 -26.15
C GLY A 14 36.10 12.59 -26.30
N SER A 15 36.77 13.70 -26.03
CA SER A 15 36.28 15.06 -25.82
C SER A 15 35.40 15.66 -26.93
N GLY A 16 34.40 16.44 -26.49
CA GLY A 16 33.87 17.60 -27.22
C GLY A 16 32.50 17.41 -27.86
N ASP A 17 31.43 17.72 -27.10
CA ASP A 17 30.34 18.59 -27.54
C ASP A 17 29.44 18.90 -26.33
N GLU A 18 29.11 20.18 -26.12
CA GLU A 18 28.12 20.63 -25.13
C GLU A 18 26.71 20.25 -25.60
N GLY A 19 26.36 18.98 -25.47
CA GLY A 19 25.01 18.47 -25.70
C GLY A 19 24.47 17.93 -24.40
N THR A 20 23.46 18.62 -23.84
CA THR A 20 22.73 18.26 -22.64
C THR A 20 22.48 16.76 -22.57
N ALA A 21 23.27 16.06 -21.76
CA ALA A 21 23.02 14.67 -21.44
C ALA A 21 21.72 14.64 -20.64
N THR A 22 20.61 14.41 -21.33
CA THR A 22 19.39 13.89 -20.71
C THR A 22 19.80 12.57 -20.08
N THR A 23 20.20 12.65 -18.82
CA THR A 23 20.32 11.50 -17.95
C THR A 23 18.92 10.92 -17.95
N ALA A 24 18.71 9.83 -18.69
CA ALA A 24 17.47 9.07 -18.59
C ALA A 24 17.38 8.68 -17.12
N ALA A 25 16.53 9.38 -16.36
CA ALA A 25 16.25 9.04 -14.99
C ALA A 25 15.83 7.57 -15.02
N SER A 26 16.54 6.72 -14.26
CA SER A 26 15.94 5.47 -13.83
C SER A 26 14.53 5.81 -13.32
N PRO A 27 13.48 5.08 -13.72
CA PRO A 27 12.16 5.34 -13.17
C PRO A 27 12.32 5.33 -11.65
N ALA A 28 11.93 6.43 -10.99
CA ALA A 28 11.81 6.46 -9.54
C ALA A 28 11.05 5.19 -9.14
N SER A 29 11.49 4.49 -8.09
CA SER A 29 10.81 3.27 -7.69
C SER A 29 9.35 3.65 -7.45
N LEU A 30 8.38 2.87 -7.96
CA LEU A 30 6.95 3.15 -7.74
C LEU A 30 6.61 3.23 -6.23
N CYS A 31 7.46 2.59 -5.40
CA CYS A 31 7.39 2.61 -3.96
C CYS A 31 8.00 3.87 -3.31
N ASP A 32 8.70 4.72 -4.07
CA ASP A 32 9.14 6.05 -3.65
C ASP A 32 8.04 7.11 -3.90
N GLY A 33 6.91 6.69 -4.48
CA GLY A 33 5.73 7.53 -4.68
C GLY A 33 5.10 7.96 -3.35
N ALA A 34 4.29 9.00 -3.41
CA ALA A 34 3.52 9.49 -2.29
C ALA A 34 2.03 9.42 -2.63
N ALA A 35 1.21 9.36 -1.59
CA ALA A 35 -0.23 9.51 -1.72
C ALA A 35 -0.55 10.82 -2.46
N THR A 36 -1.51 10.74 -3.40
CA THR A 36 -1.90 11.90 -4.19
C THR A 36 -2.70 12.84 -3.30
N ALA A 37 -2.29 14.11 -3.22
CA ALA A 37 -3.11 15.13 -2.57
C ALA A 37 -4.34 15.44 -3.43
N GLY A 38 -5.48 15.67 -2.79
CA GLY A 38 -6.74 15.88 -3.50
C GLY A 38 -7.79 16.62 -2.67
N PRO A 39 -9.03 16.66 -3.15
CA PRO A 39 -10.12 17.33 -2.44
C PRO A 39 -10.43 16.64 -1.11
N VAL A 40 -11.04 17.40 -0.20
CA VAL A 40 -11.77 16.87 0.95
C VAL A 40 -13.25 17.20 0.76
N ALA A 41 -14.04 16.16 0.57
CA ALA A 41 -15.48 16.21 0.36
C ALA A 41 -16.05 14.85 0.78
N VAL A 42 -16.12 14.64 2.10
CA VAL A 42 -16.61 13.40 2.70
C VAL A 42 -17.95 13.02 2.07
N PRO A 43 -18.12 11.79 1.54
CA PRO A 43 -19.39 11.34 1.00
C PRO A 43 -20.52 11.42 2.03
N THR A 44 -21.73 11.77 1.58
CA THR A 44 -22.95 11.79 2.40
C THR A 44 -23.85 10.57 2.18
N ASP A 45 -23.53 9.77 1.17
CA ASP A 45 -24.19 8.52 0.82
C ASP A 45 -23.12 7.43 0.61
N ASP A 46 -23.49 6.16 0.70
CA ASP A 46 -22.57 5.04 0.48
C ASP A 46 -21.97 5.11 -0.92
N VAL A 47 -20.67 4.81 -1.03
CA VAL A 47 -19.93 4.87 -2.30
C VAL A 47 -19.14 3.60 -2.52
N THR A 48 -19.49 2.86 -3.57
CA THR A 48 -18.64 1.80 -4.11
C THR A 48 -17.65 2.39 -5.10
N MET A 49 -16.35 2.23 -4.84
CA MET A 49 -15.24 2.64 -5.70
C MET A 49 -14.71 1.46 -6.51
N ALA A 50 -13.91 1.73 -7.55
CA ALA A 50 -13.13 0.68 -8.18
C ALA A 50 -12.12 0.10 -7.19
N ALA A 51 -11.79 -1.18 -7.38
CA ALA A 51 -10.59 -1.77 -6.78
C ALA A 51 -9.40 -0.84 -7.08
N GLY A 52 -8.70 -0.42 -6.03
CA GLY A 52 -7.64 0.58 -6.14
C GLY A 52 -6.25 -0.02 -6.29
N GLU A 53 -5.28 0.84 -6.56
CA GLU A 53 -3.86 0.47 -6.65
C GLU A 53 -3.14 0.83 -5.35
N ALA A 54 -2.10 0.06 -5.02
CA ALA A 54 -1.23 0.37 -3.90
C ALA A 54 0.22 0.04 -4.24
N HIS A 55 1.16 0.84 -3.72
CA HIS A 55 2.58 0.58 -3.85
C HIS A 55 3.25 0.84 -2.51
N PHE A 56 4.09 -0.10 -2.08
CA PHE A 56 4.72 -0.02 -0.78
C PHE A 56 6.03 -0.80 -0.72
N THR A 57 6.92 -0.34 0.14
CA THR A 57 8.14 -1.07 0.47
C THR A 57 7.91 -1.86 1.75
N THR A 58 8.28 -3.14 1.77
CA THR A 58 8.33 -3.97 2.98
C THR A 58 9.76 -4.30 3.34
N THR A 59 10.12 -4.17 4.62
CA THR A 59 11.39 -4.64 5.20
C THR A 59 11.09 -5.73 6.22
N LEU A 60 11.68 -6.91 6.02
CA LEU A 60 11.56 -8.05 6.94
C LEU A 60 12.71 -8.06 7.95
N ASP A 61 12.55 -8.85 9.01
CA ASP A 61 13.53 -9.08 10.07
C ASP A 61 14.86 -9.71 9.61
N ASP A 62 14.86 -10.44 8.50
CA ASP A 62 16.08 -10.92 7.84
C ASP A 62 16.83 -9.82 7.04
N GLY A 63 16.32 -8.59 7.02
CA GLY A 63 16.87 -7.44 6.30
C GLY A 63 16.41 -7.34 4.84
N THR A 64 15.61 -8.29 4.34
CA THR A 64 15.09 -8.26 2.99
C THR A 64 14.15 -7.07 2.81
N THR A 65 14.46 -6.22 1.82
CA THR A 65 13.61 -5.10 1.41
C THR A 65 13.04 -5.37 0.03
N THR A 66 11.72 -5.24 -0.12
CA THR A 66 11.01 -5.49 -1.40
C THR A 66 10.06 -4.34 -1.68
N CYS A 67 10.11 -3.81 -2.92
CA CYS A 67 9.08 -2.92 -3.44
C CYS A 67 7.93 -3.77 -4.01
N VAL A 68 6.74 -3.58 -3.46
CA VAL A 68 5.51 -4.30 -3.80
C VAL A 68 4.58 -3.36 -4.54
N SER A 69 4.02 -3.86 -5.64
CA SER A 69 3.00 -3.15 -6.42
C SER A 69 1.76 -4.03 -6.47
N VAL A 70 0.65 -3.47 -6.02
CA VAL A 70 -0.67 -4.08 -5.99
C VAL A 70 -1.50 -3.36 -7.02
N THR A 71 -1.85 -4.07 -8.09
CA THR A 71 -2.74 -3.58 -9.13
C THR A 71 -4.04 -4.37 -9.10
N PRO A 72 -5.20 -3.71 -9.28
CA PRO A 72 -6.48 -4.39 -9.41
C PRO A 72 -6.43 -5.51 -10.46
N ARG A 73 -7.02 -6.66 -10.14
CA ARG A 73 -7.24 -7.75 -11.09
C ARG A 73 -8.73 -7.83 -11.46
N PRO A 74 -9.07 -8.46 -12.58
CA PRO A 74 -10.46 -8.78 -12.86
C PRO A 74 -11.06 -9.60 -11.69
N GLY A 75 -12.14 -9.09 -11.10
CA GLY A 75 -12.78 -9.71 -9.93
C GLY A 75 -12.24 -9.28 -8.57
N SER A 76 -11.30 -8.32 -8.50
CA SER A 76 -10.93 -7.69 -7.22
C SER A 76 -12.13 -7.02 -6.57
N GLU A 77 -12.19 -7.09 -5.25
CA GLU A 77 -13.20 -6.41 -4.45
C GLU A 77 -13.07 -4.89 -4.60
N PRO A 78 -14.19 -4.17 -4.69
CA PRO A 78 -14.17 -2.71 -4.71
C PRO A 78 -13.66 -2.14 -3.38
N GLY A 79 -13.24 -0.87 -3.40
CA GLY A 79 -13.20 -0.10 -2.16
C GLY A 79 -14.61 0.40 -1.83
N GLU A 80 -14.99 0.42 -0.56
CA GLU A 80 -16.34 0.78 -0.14
C GLU A 80 -16.32 1.85 0.95
N TRP A 81 -17.22 2.82 0.79
CA TRP A 81 -17.62 3.78 1.81
C TRP A 81 -18.97 3.37 2.37
N ASP A 82 -19.00 3.03 3.65
CA ASP A 82 -20.24 2.96 4.42
C ASP A 82 -20.37 4.21 5.27
N VAL A 83 -21.37 5.03 4.96
CA VAL A 83 -21.72 6.23 5.74
C VAL A 83 -23.11 6.10 6.36
N SER A 84 -23.76 4.96 6.15
CA SER A 84 -25.11 4.66 6.59
C SER A 84 -25.17 4.16 8.03
N SER A 85 -24.04 3.68 8.55
CA SER A 85 -23.87 3.24 9.94
C SER A 85 -23.38 4.39 10.83
N ASP A 86 -23.59 4.23 12.15
CA ASP A 86 -23.01 5.12 13.16
C ASP A 86 -21.45 5.01 13.19
N GLU A 87 -20.88 4.03 12.48
CA GLU A 87 -19.44 3.79 12.34
C GLU A 87 -19.00 4.06 10.89
N ARG A 88 -18.95 5.35 10.49
CA ARG A 88 -18.53 5.69 9.13
C ARG A 88 -17.15 5.08 8.84
N GLU A 89 -17.08 4.31 7.77
CA GLU A 89 -15.93 3.45 7.47
C GLU A 89 -15.57 3.50 6.00
N PHE A 90 -14.27 3.46 5.74
CA PHE A 90 -13.73 3.16 4.44
C PHE A 90 -12.94 1.86 4.45
N GLU A 91 -13.36 0.92 3.62
CA GLU A 91 -12.67 -0.34 3.38
C GLU A 91 -11.99 -0.31 2.02
N PHE A 92 -10.71 -0.68 2.00
CA PHE A 92 -9.92 -0.90 0.81
C PHE A 92 -9.42 -2.33 0.83
N ASN A 93 -9.75 -3.10 -0.21
CA ASN A 93 -9.21 -4.44 -0.41
C ASN A 93 -8.69 -4.61 -1.84
N SER A 94 -7.38 -4.79 -2.00
CA SER A 94 -6.78 -5.02 -3.32
C SER A 94 -5.61 -5.98 -3.21
N GLY A 95 -5.57 -7.00 -4.08
CA GLY A 95 -4.49 -7.97 -4.06
C GLY A 95 -4.81 -9.34 -4.62
N ASP A 96 -3.86 -10.25 -4.39
CA ASP A 96 -3.90 -11.67 -4.69
C ASP A 96 -2.97 -12.45 -3.74
N ALA A 97 -2.94 -13.78 -3.88
CA ALA A 97 -2.17 -14.69 -3.03
C ALA A 97 -0.66 -14.37 -2.94
N LYS A 98 -0.08 -13.53 -3.81
CA LYS A 98 1.32 -13.10 -3.77
C LYS A 98 1.50 -11.72 -3.15
N ALA A 99 0.62 -10.77 -3.41
CA ALA A 99 0.71 -9.42 -2.90
C ALA A 99 -0.67 -8.80 -2.73
N GLY A 100 -0.88 -8.09 -1.64
CA GLY A 100 -2.14 -7.43 -1.37
C GLY A 100 -2.06 -6.45 -0.21
N LEU A 101 -3.05 -5.57 -0.14
CA LEU A 101 -3.23 -4.58 0.89
C LEU A 101 -4.72 -4.55 1.27
N ILE A 102 -4.96 -4.64 2.58
CA ILE A 102 -6.25 -4.34 3.20
C ILE A 102 -6.07 -3.12 4.08
N VAL A 103 -6.95 -2.15 3.97
CA VAL A 103 -7.00 -1.00 4.86
C VAL A 103 -8.44 -0.78 5.28
N THR A 104 -8.65 -0.65 6.58
CA THR A 104 -9.89 -0.12 7.12
C THR A 104 -9.57 1.17 7.84
N ILE A 105 -10.23 2.25 7.45
CA ILE A 105 -10.18 3.55 8.13
C ILE A 105 -11.54 3.77 8.76
N LYS A 106 -11.57 3.85 10.08
CA LYS A 106 -12.73 4.23 10.87
C LYS A 106 -12.43 5.53 11.61
N ASP A 107 -13.47 6.30 11.88
CA ASP A 107 -13.42 7.36 12.88
C ASP A 107 -13.75 6.73 14.24
N ASP A 108 -12.75 6.54 15.09
CA ASP A 108 -12.91 5.94 16.43
C ASP A 108 -13.15 7.02 17.51
N SER A 109 -13.48 8.25 17.11
CA SER A 109 -13.93 9.23 18.09
C SER A 109 -15.36 8.90 18.51
N ASP A 110 -15.50 8.24 19.66
CA ASP A 110 -16.74 8.05 20.44
C ASP A 110 -17.49 9.37 20.78
N ASP A 111 -17.08 10.51 20.22
CA ASP A 111 -17.75 11.78 20.29
C ASP A 111 -18.78 11.83 19.15
N THR A 112 -20.00 12.26 19.46
CA THR A 112 -21.19 12.28 18.57
C THR A 112 -21.08 13.14 17.30
N ASP A 113 -19.87 13.52 16.90
CA ASP A 113 -19.53 14.26 15.69
C ASP A 113 -18.86 13.26 14.72
N ASP A 114 -19.67 12.36 14.12
CA ASP A 114 -19.31 11.24 13.21
C ASP A 114 -18.64 11.66 11.88
N ASP A 115 -17.76 12.66 11.87
CA ASP A 115 -17.24 13.27 10.66
C ASP A 115 -15.73 13.03 10.49
N PHE A 116 -15.39 12.21 9.49
CA PHE A 116 -14.09 12.22 8.84
C PHE A 116 -13.57 13.66 8.70
N PRO A 117 -12.25 13.89 8.81
CA PRO A 117 -11.71 15.22 9.00
C PRO A 117 -12.10 16.15 7.85
N SER A 118 -12.67 17.30 8.20
CA SER A 118 -13.06 18.36 7.26
C SER A 118 -11.87 19.06 6.59
N THR A 119 -10.64 18.72 7.00
CA THR A 119 -9.39 19.20 6.43
C THR A 119 -8.39 18.06 6.29
N LEU A 120 -7.53 18.12 5.26
CA LEU A 120 -6.50 17.10 5.01
C LEU A 120 -5.10 17.74 5.06
N PRO A 121 -4.06 16.98 5.44
CA PRO A 121 -4.08 15.53 5.70
C PRO A 121 -4.71 15.14 7.04
N GLY A 122 -5.49 14.06 7.04
CA GLY A 122 -6.08 13.44 8.24
C GLY A 122 -5.25 12.23 8.68
N VAL A 123 -5.02 12.07 9.99
CA VAL A 123 -4.19 10.98 10.54
C VAL A 123 -5.06 10.04 11.37
N PHE A 124 -4.98 8.75 11.06
CA PHE A 124 -5.73 7.67 11.68
C PHE A 124 -4.74 6.67 12.29
N PRO A 125 -4.40 6.83 13.59
CA PRO A 125 -3.44 5.96 14.27
C PRO A 125 -4.02 4.57 14.57
N ASP A 126 -5.35 4.44 14.61
CA ASP A 126 -6.06 3.20 14.93
C ASP A 126 -6.64 2.51 13.68
N ALA A 127 -6.16 2.89 12.49
CA ALA A 127 -6.57 2.26 11.24
C ALA A 127 -6.02 0.81 11.17
N PHE A 128 -6.87 -0.12 10.74
CA PHE A 128 -6.41 -1.47 10.40
C PHE A 128 -5.63 -1.44 9.10
N VAL A 129 -4.49 -2.13 9.08
CA VAL A 129 -3.78 -2.41 7.82
C VAL A 129 -3.31 -3.87 7.81
N GLY A 130 -3.68 -4.59 6.75
CA GLY A 130 -3.20 -5.93 6.45
C GLY A 130 -2.32 -5.94 5.21
N ILE A 131 -1.11 -6.48 5.30
CA ILE A 131 -0.14 -6.49 4.19
C ILE A 131 0.17 -7.92 3.80
N GLN A 132 -0.02 -8.27 2.53
CA GLN A 132 0.46 -9.53 1.97
C GLN A 132 1.65 -9.27 1.04
N THR A 133 2.77 -9.95 1.28
CA THR A 133 3.95 -9.89 0.39
C THR A 133 4.60 -11.26 0.31
N ASN A 134 4.92 -11.69 -0.91
CA ASN A 134 5.45 -13.03 -1.21
C ASN A 134 4.60 -14.17 -0.62
N GLY A 135 3.29 -13.97 -0.50
CA GLY A 135 2.36 -14.92 0.10
C GLY A 135 2.41 -15.04 1.63
N VAL A 136 3.12 -14.15 2.32
CA VAL A 136 3.09 -14.01 3.77
C VAL A 136 2.21 -12.82 4.14
N TYR A 137 1.35 -13.00 5.13
CA TYR A 137 0.40 -11.97 5.57
C TYR A 137 0.82 -11.37 6.90
N PHE A 138 0.71 -10.05 7.03
CA PHE A 138 1.09 -9.26 8.20
C PHE A 138 -0.08 -8.33 8.56
N PRO A 139 -1.03 -8.80 9.38
CA PRO A 139 -2.14 -7.98 9.86
C PRO A 139 -1.75 -7.18 11.10
N ASP A 140 -2.06 -5.88 11.12
CA ASP A 140 -2.08 -5.09 12.35
C ASP A 140 -3.27 -5.49 13.23
N GLY A 141 -3.17 -6.64 13.88
CA GLY A 141 -4.26 -7.24 14.65
C GLY A 141 -4.65 -6.45 15.91
N PHE A 142 -3.86 -5.45 16.30
CA PHE A 142 -4.15 -4.58 17.44
C PHE A 142 -4.45 -3.14 17.04
N HIS A 143 -4.47 -2.83 15.74
CA HIS A 143 -4.74 -1.48 15.24
C HIS A 143 -3.82 -0.42 15.86
N THR A 144 -2.58 -0.77 16.17
CA THR A 144 -1.63 0.13 16.87
C THR A 144 -0.25 0.12 16.24
N GLN A 145 -0.04 -0.73 15.25
CA GLN A 145 1.24 -0.93 14.60
C GLN A 145 1.35 -0.15 13.29
N CYS A 146 0.20 0.33 12.80
CA CYS A 146 0.08 1.11 11.59
C CYS A 146 -0.50 2.51 11.86
N THR A 147 -0.18 3.43 10.97
CA THR A 147 -0.80 4.76 10.91
C THR A 147 -1.12 5.06 9.46
N VAL A 148 -2.35 5.47 9.20
CA VAL A 148 -2.79 5.90 7.87
C VAL A 148 -2.91 7.42 7.87
N THR A 149 -2.43 8.05 6.79
CA THR A 149 -2.53 9.50 6.55
C THR A 149 -3.27 9.72 5.25
N VAL A 150 -4.54 10.11 5.35
CA VAL A 150 -5.41 10.41 4.21
C VAL A 150 -5.03 11.77 3.64
N THR A 151 -4.81 11.84 2.33
CA THR A 151 -4.39 13.06 1.61
C THR A 151 -5.39 13.50 0.53
N ALA A 152 -6.34 12.62 0.19
CA ALA A 152 -7.51 12.94 -0.61
C ALA A 152 -8.70 12.10 -0.14
N LEU A 153 -9.87 12.73 -0.07
CA LEU A 153 -11.09 12.11 0.44
C LEU A 153 -12.33 12.66 -0.27
N SER A 154 -12.94 11.86 -1.14
CA SER A 154 -14.17 12.23 -1.86
C SER A 154 -14.86 11.00 -2.46
N ALA A 155 -16.09 11.18 -2.93
CA ALA A 155 -16.83 10.13 -3.65
C ALA A 155 -16.13 9.63 -4.94
N ASP A 156 -15.15 10.38 -5.46
CA ASP A 156 -14.43 10.01 -6.68
C ASP A 156 -13.00 9.53 -6.43
N LEU A 157 -12.43 9.84 -5.25
CA LEU A 157 -11.03 9.59 -4.92
C LEU A 157 -10.82 9.44 -3.42
N VAL A 158 -10.20 8.33 -3.02
CA VAL A 158 -9.51 8.18 -1.74
C VAL A 158 -8.04 7.96 -2.03
N SER A 159 -7.16 8.74 -1.39
CA SER A 159 -5.73 8.49 -1.43
C SER A 159 -5.14 8.69 -0.05
N ALA A 160 -4.30 7.75 0.37
CA ALA A 160 -3.63 7.81 1.65
C ALA A 160 -2.24 7.18 1.58
N GLY A 161 -1.38 7.67 2.47
CA GLY A 161 -0.12 7.01 2.81
C GLY A 161 -0.33 6.14 4.04
N PHE A 162 0.49 5.10 4.20
CA PHE A 162 0.52 4.32 5.43
C PHE A 162 1.95 4.04 5.87
N ARG A 163 2.12 3.87 7.16
CA ARG A 163 3.36 3.40 7.78
C ARG A 163 3.02 2.37 8.82
N CYS A 164 3.69 1.25 8.75
CA CYS A 164 3.54 0.13 9.67
C CYS A 164 4.91 -0.28 10.18
N ALA A 165 4.98 -0.74 11.42
CA ALA A 165 6.19 -1.29 11.99
C ALA A 165 5.89 -2.45 12.93
N ASP A 166 6.83 -3.37 13.00
CA ASP A 166 6.85 -4.43 13.99
C ASP A 166 5.67 -5.43 13.98
N ILE A 167 5.12 -5.74 12.80
CA ILE A 167 3.99 -6.66 12.63
C ILE A 167 4.46 -8.11 12.50
N GLU A 168 3.84 -9.02 13.26
CA GLU A 168 4.12 -10.46 13.17
C GLU A 168 3.39 -11.10 11.98
N ALA A 169 4.06 -12.05 11.31
CA ALA A 169 3.44 -12.80 10.23
C ALA A 169 2.33 -13.74 10.73
N MET A 170 1.29 -13.87 9.92
CA MET A 170 0.31 -14.94 9.96
C MET A 170 0.53 -15.91 8.80
N THR A 171 0.17 -17.15 9.07
CA THR A 171 0.36 -18.32 8.19
C THR A 171 -0.27 -18.15 6.82
N ASP A 172 -1.45 -17.54 6.77
CA ASP A 172 -2.26 -17.37 5.58
C ASP A 172 -2.87 -15.97 5.59
N GLY A 173 -2.93 -15.38 4.40
CA GLY A 173 -3.62 -14.12 4.19
C GLY A 173 -4.95 -14.30 3.46
N PRO A 174 -5.84 -13.30 3.57
CA PRO A 174 -7.19 -13.33 3.00
C PRO A 174 -7.21 -13.51 1.48
N PHE A 175 -6.08 -13.29 0.80
CA PHE A 175 -5.95 -13.45 -0.64
C PHE A 175 -5.55 -14.85 -1.11
N THR A 176 -5.43 -15.83 -0.20
CA THR A 176 -4.90 -17.17 -0.51
C THR A 176 -6.03 -18.19 -0.66
N GLU A 177 -6.49 -18.45 -1.89
CA GLU A 177 -7.49 -19.50 -2.14
C GLU A 177 -6.87 -20.92 -2.10
N ASN A 178 -7.45 -21.84 -1.31
CA ASN A 178 -7.21 -23.29 -1.30
C ASN A 178 -5.94 -23.88 -0.63
N ALA A 179 -5.30 -23.21 0.35
CA ALA A 179 -4.21 -23.85 1.11
C ALA A 179 -4.68 -24.33 2.50
N PRO A 180 -4.43 -25.59 2.92
CA PRO A 180 -4.54 -25.93 4.33
C PRO A 180 -3.47 -25.16 5.11
N ALA A 181 -3.93 -24.28 6.01
CA ALA A 181 -3.12 -23.45 6.88
C ALA A 181 -2.02 -24.28 7.57
N THR A 182 -0.76 -24.07 7.18
CA THR A 182 0.38 -24.76 7.79
C THR A 182 1.26 -23.72 8.47
N PRO A 183 1.22 -23.55 9.81
CA PRO A 183 1.89 -22.47 10.52
C PRO A 183 3.36 -22.33 10.12
N SER A 184 3.70 -21.22 9.48
CA SER A 184 5.09 -20.75 9.40
C SER A 184 5.27 -19.72 10.49
N THR A 185 5.83 -20.16 11.62
CA THR A 185 6.35 -19.25 12.64
C THR A 185 7.66 -18.61 12.15
N ALA A 186 7.85 -17.34 12.52
CA ALA A 186 9.10 -16.56 12.43
C ALA A 186 9.37 -15.76 11.14
N LYS A 187 8.44 -14.89 10.74
CA LYS A 187 8.81 -13.67 10.01
C LYS A 187 8.16 -12.48 10.68
N LYS A 188 8.90 -11.39 10.77
CA LYS A 188 8.41 -10.11 11.28
C LYS A 188 8.59 -9.04 10.20
N LEU A 189 7.52 -8.30 9.93
CA LEU A 189 7.59 -7.08 9.17
C LEU A 189 8.15 -5.99 10.09
N VAL A 190 9.41 -5.63 9.88
CA VAL A 190 10.06 -4.56 10.64
C VAL A 190 9.50 -3.21 10.24
N LYS A 191 9.26 -3.01 8.93
CA LYS A 191 8.75 -1.77 8.38
C LYS A 191 7.93 -2.04 7.13
N ALA A 192 6.79 -1.37 6.98
CA ALA A 192 6.21 -1.12 5.69
C ALA A 192 5.82 0.34 5.55
N GLU A 193 6.03 0.90 4.36
CA GLU A 193 5.58 2.25 4.04
C GLU A 193 5.19 2.34 2.58
N GLY A 194 4.13 3.07 2.30
CA GLY A 194 3.66 3.23 0.94
C GLY A 194 2.39 4.06 0.86
N TRP A 195 1.70 3.89 -0.26
CA TRP A 195 0.49 4.63 -0.59
C TRP A 195 -0.51 3.72 -1.28
N PHE A 196 -1.78 4.10 -1.19
CA PHE A 196 -2.85 3.50 -1.97
C PHE A 196 -3.78 4.59 -2.52
N VAL A 197 -4.52 4.22 -3.56
CA VAL A 197 -5.54 5.08 -4.17
C VAL A 197 -6.70 4.24 -4.67
N ALA A 198 -7.91 4.60 -4.24
CA ALA A 198 -9.17 4.10 -4.80
C ALA A 198 -9.83 5.23 -5.60
N ARG A 199 -10.38 4.89 -6.76
CA ARG A 199 -11.03 5.84 -7.67
C ARG A 199 -12.39 5.33 -8.05
N LYS A 200 -13.33 6.22 -8.31
CA LYS A 200 -14.61 5.83 -8.90
C LYS A 200 -14.42 5.36 -10.35
N ASN A 201 -15.20 4.34 -10.74
CA ASN A 201 -15.26 3.82 -12.11
C ASN A 201 -15.73 4.87 -13.12
#